data_AF-A0A925KEE5-F1
#
_entry.id   AF-A0A925KEE5-F1
#
_cell.length_a   1.000
_cell.length_b   1.000
_cell.length_c   1.000
_cell.angle_alpha   90.00
_cell.angle_beta   90.00
_cell.angle_gamma   90.00
#
_symmetry.space_group_name_H-M   'P 1'
#
loop_
_entity.id
_entity.type
_entity.pdbx_description
1 polymer ?
#
loop_
_entity_poly.entity_id
_entity_poly.type
_entity_poly.pdbx_seq_one_letter_code
_entity_poly.pdbx_strand_id
1 'polypeptide(L)' 'QRMTLATRSALAADAALLSDADQGDIEALLTRLQAVAQGKDAHAITAAIEALAEGTEAFAAARMNQGIRKALAGRSLDQI' A
#
# COMPACT_ATOMS: atom_id res chain seq x y z
N GLN A 1 0.87 4.81 -14.08
CA GLN A 1 1.47 3.47 -13.88
C GLN A 1 2.42 3.36 -12.66
N ARG A 2 3.11 4.42 -12.20
CA ARG A 2 4.02 4.33 -11.03
C ARG A 2 3.34 3.99 -9.69
N MET A 3 2.13 4.50 -9.45
CA MET A 3 1.44 4.31 -8.17
C MET A 3 1.09 2.84 -7.90
N THR A 4 0.44 2.16 -8.84
CA THR A 4 0.08 0.74 -8.72
C THR A 4 1.31 -0.15 -8.48
N LEU A 5 2.42 0.13 -9.16
CA LEU A 5 3.66 -0.63 -9.00
C LEU A 5 4.27 -0.41 -7.61
N ALA A 6 4.24 0.83 -7.11
CA ALA A 6 4.71 1.15 -5.76
C ALA A 6 3.86 0.45 -4.69
N THR A 7 2.53 0.46 -4.81
CA THR A 7 1.63 -0.24 -3.87
C THR A 7 1.85 -1.75 -3.90
N ARG A 8 2.01 -2.37 -5.08
CA ARG A 8 2.31 -3.82 -5.19
C ARG A 8 3.65 -4.19 -4.56
N SER A 9 4.69 -3.38 -4.80
CA SER A 9 6.01 -3.58 -4.20
C SER A 9 5.94 -3.45 -2.68
N ALA A 10 5.20 -2.45 -2.19
CA ALA A 10 4.94 -2.27 -0.78
C ALA A 10 4.22 -3.49 -0.18
N LEU A 11 3.14 -3.94 -0.82
CA LEU A 11 2.38 -5.11 -0.38
C LEU A 11 3.26 -6.36 -0.31
N ALA A 12 4.11 -6.60 -1.31
CA ALA A 12 5.04 -7.73 -1.31
C ALA A 12 6.06 -7.69 -0.16
N ALA A 13 6.53 -6.49 0.22
CA ALA A 13 7.50 -6.34 1.30
C ALA A 13 6.89 -6.50 2.70
N ASP A 14 5.65 -6.03 2.88
CA ASP A 14 5.06 -5.85 4.21
C ASP A 14 3.64 -6.43 4.34
N ALA A 15 3.26 -7.39 3.48
CA ALA A 15 1.96 -8.08 3.53
C ALA A 15 1.66 -8.66 4.91
N ALA A 16 2.70 -9.13 5.61
CA ALA A 16 2.61 -9.66 6.97
C ALA A 16 2.10 -8.65 8.02
N LEU A 17 2.00 -7.35 7.69
CA LEU A 17 1.38 -6.33 8.54
C LEU A 17 -0.15 -6.27 8.41
N LEU A 18 -0.71 -6.98 7.44
CA LEU A 18 -2.12 -6.97 7.07
C LEU A 18 -2.75 -8.33 7.26
N SER A 19 -4.06 -8.34 7.49
CA SER A 19 -4.83 -9.58 7.42
C SER A 19 -4.99 -10.04 5.97
N ASP A 20 -5.29 -11.33 5.76
CA ASP A 20 -5.55 -11.87 4.42
C ASP A 20 -6.73 -11.14 3.73
N ALA A 21 -7.71 -10.66 4.52
CA ALA A 21 -8.83 -9.86 4.02
C ALA A 21 -8.34 -8.50 3.50
N ASP A 22 -7.56 -7.77 4.29
CA ASP A 22 -7.04 -6.45 3.88
C ASP A 22 -6.12 -6.56 2.65
N GLN A 23 -5.33 -7.63 2.57
CA GLN A 23 -4.50 -7.90 1.39
C GLN A 23 -5.37 -8.13 0.14
N GLY A 24 -6.45 -8.91 0.29
CA GLY A 24 -7.42 -9.14 -0.78
C GLY A 24 -8.10 -7.86 -1.25
N ASP A 25 -8.49 -6.99 -0.32
CA ASP A 25 -9.15 -5.72 -0.61
C ASP A 25 -8.22 -4.75 -1.37
N ILE A 26 -6.97 -4.62 -0.94
CA ILE A 26 -5.97 -3.80 -1.64
C ILE A 26 -5.72 -4.33 -3.06
N GLU A 27 -5.62 -5.65 -3.22
CA GLU A 27 -5.39 -6.27 -4.53
C GLU A 27 -6.59 -6.08 -5.48
N ALA A 28 -7.81 -6.12 -4.96
CA ALA A 28 -9.01 -5.78 -5.70
C ALA A 28 -9.02 -4.31 -6.16
N LEU A 29 -8.63 -3.37 -5.27
CA LEU A 29 -8.50 -1.96 -5.61
C LEU A 29 -7.44 -1.70 -6.68
N LEU A 30 -6.30 -2.39 -6.61
CA LEU A 30 -5.25 -2.31 -7.63
C LEU A 30 -5.72 -2.81 -8.99
N THR A 31 -6.46 -3.92 -9.00
CA THR A 31 -7.03 -4.50 -10.22
C THR A 31 -8.07 -3.57 -10.83
N ARG A 32 -8.93 -2.98 -10.00
CA ARG A 32 -9.93 -1.98 -10.44
C ARG A 32 -9.26 -0.75 -11.03
N LEU A 33 -8.24 -0.20 -10.36
CA LEU A 33 -7.49 0.95 -10.86
C LEU A 33 -6.82 0.64 -12.20
N GLN A 34 -6.24 -0.55 -12.37
CA GLN A 34 -5.66 -0.97 -13.65
C GLN A 34 -6.72 -1.05 -14.75
N ALA A 35 -7.90 -1.60 -14.46
CA ALA A 35 -8.98 -1.71 -15.42
C ALA A 35 -9.50 -0.34 -15.88
N VAL A 36 -9.78 0.59 -14.94
CA VAL A 36 -10.27 1.93 -15.31
C VAL A 36 -9.19 2.78 -16.00
N ALA A 37 -7.91 2.55 -15.68
CA ALA A 37 -6.80 3.24 -16.32
C ALA A 37 -6.60 2.84 -17.79
N GLN A 38 -7.19 1.73 -18.25
CA GLN A 38 -7.26 1.39 -19.69
C GLN A 38 -8.36 2.17 -20.42
N GLY A 39 -9.31 2.74 -19.68
CA GLY A 39 -10.38 3.58 -20.23
C GLY A 39 -9.93 5.01 -20.49
N LYS A 40 -10.90 5.87 -20.82
CA LYS A 40 -10.71 7.32 -21.04
C LYS A 40 -11.47 8.20 -20.06
N ASP A 41 -12.16 7.59 -19.10
CA ASP A 41 -12.95 8.31 -18.10
C ASP A 41 -12.05 8.80 -16.96
N ALA A 42 -11.70 10.07 -17.00
CA ALA A 42 -10.88 10.71 -15.98
C ALA A 42 -11.54 10.70 -14.60
N HIS A 43 -12.87 10.80 -14.51
CA HIS A 43 -13.58 10.73 -13.23
C HIS A 43 -13.48 9.33 -12.62
N ALA A 44 -13.67 8.29 -13.43
CA ALA A 44 -13.51 6.91 -12.97
C ALA A 44 -12.08 6.60 -12.50
N ILE A 45 -11.08 7.15 -13.19
CA ILE A 45 -9.67 7.01 -12.79
C ILE A 45 -9.43 7.71 -11.45
N THR A 46 -9.86 8.96 -11.28
CA THR A 46 -9.69 9.71 -10.03
C THR A 46 -10.37 9.00 -8.86
N ALA A 47 -11.62 8.55 -9.03
CA ALA A 47 -12.34 7.83 -7.99
C ALA A 47 -11.64 6.50 -7.60
N ALA A 48 -11.05 5.79 -8.56
CA ALA A 48 -10.28 4.58 -8.26
C ALA A 48 -8.94 4.87 -7.56
N ILE A 49 -8.31 6.02 -7.85
CA ILE A 49 -7.11 6.48 -7.15
C ILE A 49 -7.45 6.81 -5.69
N GLU A 50 -8.55 7.55 -5.45
CA GLU A 50 -9.01 7.89 -4.11
C GLU A 50 -9.36 6.65 -3.30
N ALA A 51 -10.13 5.72 -3.88
CA ALA A 51 -10.47 4.45 -3.23
C ALA A 51 -9.23 3.61 -2.89
N LEU A 52 -8.21 3.61 -3.77
CA LEU A 52 -6.95 2.93 -3.47
C LEU A 52 -6.18 3.65 -2.35
N ALA A 53 -6.18 4.97 -2.32
CA ALA A 53 -5.51 5.74 -1.26
C ALA A 53 -6.14 5.49 0.11
N GLU A 54 -7.47 5.52 0.18
CA GLU A 54 -8.24 5.24 1.40
C GLU A 54 -8.05 3.78 1.85
N GLY A 55 -8.20 2.83 0.93
CA GLY A 55 -7.99 1.40 1.23
C GLY A 55 -6.55 1.02 1.60
N THR A 56 -5.56 1.88 1.35
CA THR A 56 -4.16 1.65 1.73
C THR A 56 -3.70 2.49 2.93
N GLU A 57 -4.57 3.31 3.52
CA GLU A 57 -4.21 4.20 4.65
C GLU A 57 -3.77 3.40 5.89
N ALA A 58 -4.57 2.39 6.27
CA ALA A 58 -4.24 1.50 7.39
C ALA A 58 -2.90 0.76 7.16
N PHE A 59 -2.63 0.36 5.91
CA PHE A 59 -1.38 -0.28 5.54
C PHE A 59 -0.19 0.69 5.63
N ALA A 60 -0.35 1.91 5.16
CA ALA A 60 0.69 2.94 5.24
C ALA A 60 1.06 3.25 6.70
N ALA A 61 0.05 3.38 7.57
CA ALA A 61 0.23 3.56 9.01
C ALA A 61 0.96 2.36 9.65
N ALA A 62 0.56 1.13 9.31
CA ALA A 62 1.22 -0.08 9.82
C ALA A 62 2.69 -0.16 9.42
N ARG A 63 3.01 0.14 8.15
CA ARG A 63 4.39 0.20 7.64
C ARG A 63 5.22 1.26 8.36
N MET A 64 4.67 2.46 8.56
CA MET A 64 5.36 3.53 9.30
C MET A 64 5.69 3.10 10.73
N ASN A 65 4.72 2.50 11.44
CA ASN A 65 4.92 1.97 12.79
C ASN A 65 5.99 0.87 12.85
N GLN A 66 6.05 -0.01 11.86
CA GLN A 66 7.10 -1.02 11.75
C GLN A 66 8.46 -0.38 11.44
N GLY A 67 8.52 0.61 10.56
CA GLY A 67 9.74 1.37 10.24
C GLY A 67 10.33 2.08 11.45
N ILE A 68 9.48 2.75 12.26
CA ILE A 68 9.88 3.39 13.52
C ILE A 68 10.46 2.34 14.49
N ARG A 69 9.77 1.20 14.68
CA ARG A 69 10.26 0.12 15.55
C ARG A 69 11.61 -0.42 15.11
N LYS A 70 11.81 -0.65 13.81
CA LYS A 70 13.09 -1.09 13.24
C LYS A 70 14.20 -0.03 13.44
N ALA A 71 13.89 1.24 13.23
CA ALA A 71 14.86 2.33 13.40
C ALA A 71 15.30 2.49 14.87
N LEU A 72 14.37 2.35 15.81
CA LEU A 72 14.67 2.38 17.25
C LEU A 72 15.50 1.16 17.67
N ALA A 73 15.16 -0.05 17.20
CA ALA A 73 15.91 -1.26 17.51
C ALA A 73 17.33 -1.26 16.90
N GLY A 74 17.48 -0.74 15.67
CA GLY A 74 18.77 -0.61 15.00
C GLY A 74 19.73 0.36 15.69
N ARG A 75 19.22 1.43 16.30
CA ARG A 75 20.03 2.36 17.11
C ARG A 75 20.52 1.75 18.43
N SER A 76 19.82 0.77 19.00
CA SER A 76 20.31 0.04 20.19
C SER A 76 21.42 -0.95 19.87
N LEU A 77 21.52 -1.42 18.63
CA LEU A 77 22.56 -2.37 18.19
C LEU A 77 23.88 -1.68 17.83
N ASP A 78 23.85 -0.37 17.53
CA ASP A 78 25.02 0.45 17.17
C ASP A 78 25.74 1.06 18.39
N GLN A 79 25.59 0.45 19.58
CA GLN A 79 26.25 0.85 20.84
C GLN A 79 27.12 -0.27 21.45
N ILE A 80 27.80 -1.08 20.62
CA ILE A 80 28.78 -2.06 21.10
C ILE A 80 30.14 -1.82 20.44
#